data_AF-A0A0F2R549-F1
#
_entry.id   AF-A0A0F2R549-F1
#
_cell.length_a   1.000
_cell.length_b   1.000
_cell.length_c   1.000
_cell.angle_alpha   90.00
_cell.angle_beta   90.00
_cell.angle_gamma   90.00
#
_symmetry.space_group_name_H-M   'P 1'
#
loop_
_entity.id
_entity.type
_entity.pdbx_description
1 polymer ?
#
loop_
_entity_poly.entity_id
_entity_poly.type
_entity_poly.pdbx_seq_one_letter_code
_entity_poly.pdbx_strand_id
1 'polypeptide(L)'
;MPLALGHLTVGYLTNSVIEKPETTPFKSLLFLFLLTNSPDIDVLISWLVTGSPWPLHRTFTHGILFAVGTALVFSNLFRLFSSFPKLNYNWCYWAVMSHVIADYIFSPWKVSFLWPLPLQPESLGGLLDFVAWYATLAREAQVILICLSTYFLMKTTFAAINYLYKRLLPA
;
A
#
# COMPACT_ATOMS: atom_id res chain seq x y z
N MET A 1 -2.51 -19.34 14.12
CA MET A 1 -2.65 -17.87 14.04
C MET A 1 -3.15 -17.41 15.39
N PRO A 2 -2.71 -16.25 15.92
CA PRO A 2 -3.39 -15.69 17.08
C PRO A 2 -4.89 -15.65 16.76
N LEU A 3 -5.72 -16.18 17.65
CA LEU A 3 -7.17 -16.02 17.50
C LEU A 3 -7.49 -14.51 17.50
N ALA A 4 -8.68 -14.09 17.07
CA ALA A 4 -9.10 -12.68 17.06
C ALA A 4 -8.78 -11.91 18.36
N LEU A 5 -8.80 -12.62 19.50
CA LEU A 5 -8.39 -12.10 20.82
C LEU A 5 -6.89 -11.81 20.94
N GLY A 6 -6.02 -12.62 20.34
CA GLY A 6 -4.57 -12.38 20.29
C GLY A 6 -4.24 -11.12 19.49
N HIS A 7 -4.88 -10.92 18.34
CA HIS A 7 -4.72 -9.68 17.56
C HIS A 7 -5.27 -8.46 18.30
N LEU A 8 -6.40 -8.61 19.01
CA LEU A 8 -6.87 -7.57 19.92
C LEU A 8 -5.85 -7.27 21.02
N THR A 9 -5.22 -8.28 21.63
CA THR A 9 -4.20 -8.08 22.66
C THR A 9 -3.00 -7.30 22.11
N VAL A 10 -2.51 -7.66 20.93
CA VAL A 10 -1.42 -6.93 20.28
C VAL A 10 -1.84 -5.48 20.02
N GLY A 11 -3.03 -5.26 19.44
CA GLY A 11 -3.55 -3.91 19.22
C GLY A 11 -3.75 -3.11 20.49
N TYR A 12 -4.16 -3.75 21.59
CA TYR A 12 -4.29 -3.14 22.91
C TYR A 12 -2.94 -2.72 23.48
N LEU A 13 -1.90 -3.53 23.29
CA LEU A 13 -0.53 -3.15 23.64
C LEU A 13 -0.05 -1.99 22.78
N THR A 14 -0.28 -2.00 21.47
CA THR A 14 0.07 -0.89 20.57
C THR A 14 -0.66 0.40 20.97
N ASN A 15 -1.93 0.30 21.36
CA ASN A 15 -2.74 1.42 21.85
C ASN A 15 -2.19 2.07 23.14
N SER A 16 -1.34 1.38 23.91
CA SER A 16 -0.67 1.99 25.08
C SER A 16 0.45 2.97 24.71
N VAL A 17 0.94 2.90 23.47
CA VAL A 17 2.09 3.67 22.96
C VAL A 17 1.66 4.79 22.00
N ILE A 18 0.41 4.78 21.53
CA ILE A 18 -0.11 5.73 20.55
C ILE A 18 -1.09 6.70 21.22
N GLU A 19 -1.23 7.88 20.63
CA GLU A 19 -2.25 8.86 21.01
C GLU A 19 -3.65 8.21 21.00
N LYS A 20 -4.32 8.26 22.15
CA LYS A 20 -5.64 7.66 22.35
C LYS A 20 -6.73 8.54 21.71
N PRO A 21 -7.78 7.94 21.15
CA PRO A 21 -8.93 8.69 20.66
C PRO A 21 -9.69 9.36 21.83
N GLU A 22 -10.36 10.49 21.56
CA GLU A 22 -11.18 11.25 22.52
C GLU A 22 -12.51 10.55 22.91
N THR A 23 -12.60 9.23 22.69
CA THR A 23 -13.85 8.47 22.78
C THR A 23 -14.03 7.75 24.11
N THR A 24 -15.28 7.46 24.47
CA THR A 24 -15.59 6.67 25.67
C THR A 24 -14.87 5.32 25.64
N PRO A 25 -14.28 4.85 26.76
CA PRO A 25 -13.41 3.67 26.78
C PRO A 25 -14.00 2.42 26.11
N PHE A 26 -15.28 2.12 26.35
CA PHE A 26 -15.94 0.96 25.74
C PHE A 26 -16.04 1.05 24.21
N LYS A 27 -16.41 2.22 23.68
CA LYS A 27 -16.43 2.46 22.22
C LYS A 27 -15.02 2.37 21.63
N SER A 28 -14.03 2.94 22.31
CA SER A 28 -12.63 2.85 21.89
C SER A 28 -12.18 1.39 21.77
N LEU A 29 -12.55 0.54 22.74
CA LEU A 29 -12.25 -0.89 22.71
C LEU A 29 -12.96 -1.62 21.57
N LEU A 30 -14.23 -1.28 21.30
CA LEU A 30 -14.96 -1.85 20.16
C LEU A 30 -14.29 -1.49 18.83
N PHE A 31 -13.94 -0.22 18.61
CA PHE A 31 -13.25 0.18 17.38
C PHE A 31 -11.87 -0.43 17.28
N LEU A 32 -11.16 -0.55 18.40
CA LEU A 32 -9.87 -1.22 18.43
C LEU A 32 -10.04 -2.66 17.97
N PHE A 33 -11.00 -3.40 18.52
CA PHE A 33 -11.29 -4.77 18.11
C PHE A 33 -11.61 -4.87 16.62
N LEU A 34 -12.47 -3.99 16.09
CA LEU A 34 -12.82 -4.00 14.67
C LEU A 34 -11.62 -3.71 13.79
N LEU A 35 -10.80 -2.71 14.13
CA LEU A 35 -9.63 -2.32 13.35
C LEU A 35 -8.54 -3.39 13.38
N THR A 36 -8.24 -3.95 14.56
CA THR A 36 -7.20 -4.97 14.73
C THR A 36 -7.59 -6.32 14.15
N ASN A 37 -8.86 -6.53 13.78
CA ASN A 37 -9.32 -7.75 13.10
C ASN A 37 -9.75 -7.47 11.65
N SER A 38 -9.72 -6.22 11.21
CA SER A 38 -10.11 -5.86 9.84
C SER A 38 -9.26 -6.54 8.76
N PRO A 39 -7.97 -6.86 8.94
CA PRO A 39 -7.22 -7.60 7.92
C PRO A 39 -7.83 -8.98 7.61
N ASP A 40 -8.40 -9.66 8.60
CA ASP A 40 -9.00 -11.00 8.42
C ASP A 40 -10.35 -10.99 7.69
N ILE A 41 -10.85 -9.81 7.28
CA ILE A 41 -12.05 -9.76 6.42
C ILE A 41 -11.82 -10.46 5.07
N ASP A 42 -10.57 -10.61 4.64
CA ASP A 42 -10.20 -11.38 3.45
C ASP A 42 -10.56 -12.86 3.55
N VAL A 43 -10.67 -13.43 4.74
CA VAL A 43 -11.11 -14.81 4.96
C VAL A 43 -12.54 -15.00 4.46
N LEU A 44 -13.41 -14.05 4.79
CA LEU A 44 -14.80 -14.07 4.33
C LEU A 44 -14.87 -13.86 2.82
N ILE A 45 -14.10 -12.91 2.29
CA ILE A 45 -14.04 -12.62 0.86
C ILE A 45 -13.51 -13.83 0.08
N SER A 46 -12.44 -14.46 0.58
CA SER A 46 -11.87 -15.70 0.02
C SER A 46 -12.91 -16.80 -0.01
N TRP A 47 -13.66 -16.98 1.09
CA TRP A 47 -14.67 -18.02 1.18
C TRP A 47 -15.81 -17.80 0.20
N LEU A 48 -16.31 -16.56 0.09
CA LEU A 48 -17.38 -16.19 -0.84
C LEU A 48 -16.98 -16.36 -2.32
N VAL A 49 -15.72 -16.08 -2.66
CA VAL A 49 -15.24 -16.10 -4.06
C VAL A 49 -14.75 -17.49 -4.49
N THR A 50 -14.08 -18.22 -3.59
CA THR A 50 -13.35 -19.44 -3.95
C THR A 50 -13.92 -20.72 -3.32
N GLY A 51 -14.91 -20.60 -2.42
CA GLY A 51 -15.40 -21.71 -1.61
C GLY A 51 -14.42 -22.13 -0.50
N SER A 52 -13.30 -21.43 -0.33
CA SER A 52 -12.27 -21.71 0.67
C SER A 52 -11.79 -20.42 1.36
N PRO A 53 -11.57 -20.42 2.68
CA PRO A 53 -11.12 -19.24 3.41
C PRO A 53 -9.66 -18.85 3.12
N TRP A 54 -8.88 -19.72 2.48
CA TRP A 54 -7.42 -19.60 2.43
C TRP A 54 -6.81 -18.91 1.20
N PRO A 55 -7.32 -19.10 -0.04
CA PRO A 55 -6.64 -18.62 -1.25
C PRO A 55 -6.33 -17.12 -1.30
N LEU A 56 -7.17 -16.28 -0.70
CA LEU A 56 -6.97 -14.82 -0.67
C LEU A 56 -6.55 -14.30 0.71
N HIS A 57 -6.43 -15.17 1.72
CA HIS A 57 -6.04 -14.76 3.05
C HIS A 57 -4.58 -14.28 3.07
N ARG A 58 -4.31 -13.18 3.79
CA ARG A 58 -3.00 -12.50 3.91
C ARG A 58 -2.47 -11.86 2.63
N THR A 59 -3.37 -11.59 1.69
CA THR A 59 -3.04 -10.90 0.45
C THR A 59 -3.32 -9.41 0.57
N PHE A 60 -4.38 -8.90 -0.04
CA PHE A 60 -4.65 -7.47 -0.18
C PHE A 60 -4.94 -6.77 1.15
N THR A 61 -5.66 -7.42 2.08
CA THR A 61 -6.02 -6.81 3.37
C THR A 61 -4.88 -6.75 4.37
N HIS A 62 -3.81 -7.50 4.10
CA HIS A 62 -2.60 -7.50 4.90
C HIS A 62 -1.50 -6.62 4.28
N GLY A 63 -1.91 -5.72 3.37
CA GLY A 63 -1.04 -4.72 2.76
C GLY A 63 -1.08 -3.38 3.47
N ILE A 64 -0.02 -2.58 3.30
CA ILE A 64 0.07 -1.20 3.79
C ILE A 64 -1.05 -0.35 3.18
N LEU A 65 -1.37 -0.56 1.89
CA LEU A 65 -2.44 0.17 1.21
C LEU A 65 -3.81 -0.09 1.87
N PHE A 66 -4.08 -1.32 2.31
CA PHE A 66 -5.30 -1.62 3.04
C PHE A 66 -5.33 -0.92 4.40
N ALA A 67 -4.22 -0.93 5.15
CA ALA A 67 -4.15 -0.22 6.42
C ALA A 67 -4.38 1.28 6.25
N VAL A 68 -3.79 1.91 5.23
CA VAL A 68 -4.03 3.32 4.87
C VAL A 68 -5.50 3.55 4.52
N GLY A 69 -6.09 2.72 3.64
CA GLY A 69 -7.48 2.84 3.22
C GLY A 69 -8.46 2.71 4.40
N THR A 70 -8.29 1.67 5.22
CA THR A 70 -9.11 1.43 6.42
C THR A 70 -8.96 2.57 7.42
N ALA A 71 -7.75 3.08 7.65
CA ALA A 71 -7.53 4.21 8.54
C ALA A 71 -8.18 5.50 8.01
N LEU A 72 -8.11 5.77 6.70
CA LEU A 72 -8.80 6.91 6.07
C LEU A 72 -10.31 6.80 6.23
N VAL A 73 -10.89 5.62 5.99
CA VAL A 73 -12.33 5.39 6.16
C VAL A 73 -12.73 5.62 7.62
N PHE A 74 -12.12 4.90 8.57
CA PHE A 74 -12.54 4.94 9.97
C PHE A 74 -12.32 6.31 10.63
N SER A 75 -11.24 7.02 10.28
CA SER A 75 -10.99 8.37 10.79
C SER A 75 -11.94 9.44 10.22
N ASN A 76 -12.63 9.16 9.11
CA ASN A 76 -13.55 10.10 8.46
C ASN A 76 -15.04 9.69 8.56
N LEU A 77 -15.37 8.50 9.07
CA LEU A 77 -16.76 8.02 9.18
C LEU A 77 -17.67 8.96 9.99
N PHE A 78 -17.13 9.71 10.96
CA PHE A 78 -17.87 10.72 11.72
C PHE A 78 -18.48 11.83 10.85
N ARG A 79 -17.91 12.08 9.66
CA ARG A 79 -18.43 13.07 8.69
C ARG A 79 -19.70 12.58 7.99
N LEU A 80 -19.86 11.26 7.86
CA LEU A 80 -21.01 10.63 7.21
C LEU A 80 -22.08 10.23 8.23
N PHE A 81 -21.65 9.81 9.42
CA PHE A 81 -22.51 9.33 10.48
C PHE A 81 -22.25 10.15 11.74
N SER A 82 -23.18 11.05 12.09
CA SER A 82 -23.05 11.91 13.27
C SER A 82 -22.93 11.14 14.60
N SER A 83 -23.41 9.89 14.63
CA SER A 83 -23.26 8.98 15.77
C SER A 83 -21.89 8.30 15.85
N PHE A 84 -21.10 8.34 14.78
CA PHE A 84 -19.78 7.73 14.71
C PHE A 84 -18.75 8.69 15.32
N PRO A 85 -17.89 8.23 16.23
CA PRO A 85 -16.97 9.13 16.89
C PRO A 85 -15.81 9.57 15.99
N LYS A 86 -15.21 10.71 16.33
CA LYS A 86 -13.98 11.18 15.69
C LYS A 86 -12.80 10.33 16.17
N LEU A 87 -12.26 9.50 15.29
CA LEU A 87 -11.08 8.67 15.55
C LEU A 87 -9.84 9.31 14.93
N ASN A 88 -8.69 9.15 15.59
CA ASN A 88 -7.40 9.62 15.08
C ASN A 88 -6.91 8.68 13.95
N TYR A 89 -6.43 9.25 12.84
CA TYR A 89 -5.91 8.49 11.70
C TYR A 89 -4.74 7.58 12.08
N ASN A 90 -3.74 8.11 12.79
CA ASN A 90 -2.55 7.34 13.20
C ASN A 90 -2.95 6.17 14.10
N TRP A 91 -3.90 6.40 15.00
CA TRP A 91 -4.45 5.36 15.86
C TRP A 91 -5.11 4.24 15.05
N CYS A 92 -5.95 4.60 14.06
CA CYS A 92 -6.59 3.62 13.19
C CYS A 92 -5.57 2.84 12.35
N TYR A 93 -4.60 3.54 11.75
CA TYR A 93 -3.56 2.94 10.93
C TYR A 93 -2.75 1.91 11.71
N TRP A 94 -2.25 2.29 12.88
CA TRP A 94 -1.45 1.41 13.70
C TRP A 94 -2.25 0.27 14.34
N ALA A 95 -3.54 0.48 14.64
CA ALA A 95 -4.41 -0.61 15.06
C ALA A 95 -4.50 -1.70 13.98
N VAL A 96 -4.68 -1.32 12.71
CA VAL A 96 -4.69 -2.28 11.58
C VAL A 96 -3.30 -2.89 11.37
N MET A 97 -2.24 -2.08 11.32
CA MET A 97 -0.87 -2.56 11.10
C MET A 97 -0.37 -3.47 12.22
N SER A 98 -0.85 -3.30 13.45
CA SER A 98 -0.48 -4.18 14.57
C SER A 98 -0.82 -5.64 14.29
N HIS A 99 -1.96 -5.89 13.62
CA HIS A 99 -2.36 -7.22 13.18
C HIS A 99 -1.41 -7.74 12.10
N VAL A 100 -1.21 -6.96 11.04
CA VAL A 100 -0.39 -7.35 9.89
C VAL A 100 1.05 -7.66 10.32
N ILE A 101 1.61 -6.84 11.21
CA ILE A 101 2.95 -7.03 11.78
C ILE A 101 2.98 -8.28 12.69
N ALA A 102 1.97 -8.48 13.54
CA ALA A 102 1.89 -9.67 14.37
C ALA A 102 1.87 -10.94 13.51
N ASP A 103 1.11 -10.90 12.42
CA ASP A 103 1.05 -12.02 11.49
C ASP A 103 2.35 -12.25 10.75
N TYR A 104 3.07 -11.19 10.38
CA TYR A 104 4.38 -11.31 9.77
C TYR A 104 5.43 -11.90 10.72
N ILE A 105 5.37 -11.56 12.02
CA ILE A 105 6.36 -11.99 13.02
C ILE A 105 6.04 -13.38 13.58
N PHE A 106 4.78 -13.65 13.90
CA PHE A 106 4.38 -14.79 14.73
C PHE A 106 3.70 -15.92 13.94
N SER A 107 3.39 -15.72 12.67
CA SER A 107 2.78 -16.75 11.85
C SER A 107 3.80 -17.40 10.91
N PRO A 108 3.72 -18.72 10.66
CA PRO A 108 4.52 -19.36 9.63
C PRO A 108 4.08 -19.01 8.20
N TRP A 109 2.92 -18.35 8.04
CA TRP A 109 2.33 -18.01 6.74
C TRP A 109 2.72 -16.61 6.27
N LYS A 110 3.06 -16.50 4.98
CA LYS A 110 3.52 -15.26 4.33
C LYS A 110 2.46 -14.16 4.35
N VAL A 111 2.93 -12.92 4.48
CA VAL A 111 2.14 -11.69 4.50
C VAL A 111 2.61 -10.79 3.34
N SER A 112 1.69 -10.28 2.54
CA SER A 112 2.01 -9.43 1.38
C SER A 112 1.84 -7.93 1.67
N PHE A 113 2.84 -7.31 2.32
CA PHE A 113 2.80 -5.88 2.68
C PHE A 113 2.56 -4.92 1.50
N LEU A 114 3.08 -5.25 0.31
CA LEU A 114 3.08 -4.37 -0.85
C LEU A 114 2.12 -4.84 -1.96
N TRP A 115 1.14 -5.69 -1.63
CA TRP A 115 0.08 -6.06 -2.57
C TRP A 115 -0.56 -4.80 -3.19
N PRO A 116 -0.82 -4.74 -4.52
CA PRO A 116 -0.78 -5.83 -5.50
C PRO A 116 0.58 -6.07 -6.18
N LEU A 117 1.66 -5.43 -5.71
CA LEU A 117 2.98 -5.66 -6.30
C LEU A 117 3.42 -7.11 -6.03
N PRO A 118 3.99 -7.81 -7.03
CA PRO A 118 4.42 -9.21 -6.91
C PRO A 118 5.72 -9.35 -6.12
N LEU A 119 5.90 -8.58 -5.05
CA LEU A 119 7.04 -8.66 -4.16
C LEU A 119 6.81 -9.84 -3.22
N GLN A 120 7.36 -10.99 -3.59
CA GLN A 120 7.30 -12.18 -2.75
C GLN A 120 8.13 -11.94 -1.48
N PRO A 121 7.62 -12.29 -0.29
CA PRO A 121 8.31 -12.05 0.98
C PRO A 121 9.47 -13.03 1.26
N GLU A 122 10.04 -13.69 0.25
CA GLU A 122 10.99 -14.79 0.49
C GLU A 122 12.41 -14.36 0.91
N SER A 123 12.79 -13.09 0.92
CA SER A 123 14.05 -12.71 1.57
C SER A 123 14.18 -11.20 1.81
N LEU A 124 15.24 -10.81 2.53
CA LEU A 124 15.82 -9.45 2.51
C LEU A 124 16.01 -8.90 1.07
N GLY A 125 15.97 -9.79 0.07
CA GLY A 125 15.88 -9.50 -1.35
C GLY A 125 14.63 -8.73 -1.77
N GLY A 126 13.46 -8.82 -1.11
CA GLY A 126 12.27 -8.10 -1.56
C GLY A 126 12.41 -6.55 -1.58
N LEU A 127 13.23 -5.99 -0.68
CA LEU A 127 13.58 -4.57 -0.68
C LEU A 127 14.67 -4.26 -1.73
N LEU A 128 15.63 -5.16 -1.91
CA LEU A 128 16.69 -5.02 -2.92
C LEU A 128 16.18 -5.26 -4.35
N ASP A 129 15.18 -6.10 -4.51
CA ASP A 129 14.42 -6.39 -5.74
C ASP A 129 13.52 -5.21 -6.08
N PHE A 130 12.95 -4.54 -5.08
CA PHE A 130 12.29 -3.26 -5.27
C PHE A 130 13.28 -2.18 -5.76
N VAL A 131 14.48 -2.10 -5.19
CA VAL A 131 15.54 -1.18 -5.65
C VAL A 131 16.04 -1.57 -7.04
N ALA A 132 16.20 -2.85 -7.35
CA ALA A 132 16.62 -3.35 -8.66
C ALA A 132 15.53 -3.11 -9.72
N TRP A 133 14.26 -3.31 -9.39
CA TRP A 133 13.12 -3.00 -10.25
C TRP A 133 12.99 -1.49 -10.48
N TYR A 134 13.14 -0.67 -9.44
CA TYR A 134 13.18 0.79 -9.56
C TYR A 134 14.37 1.27 -10.41
N ALA A 135 15.55 0.65 -10.26
CA ALA A 135 16.72 0.92 -11.09
C ALA A 135 16.50 0.50 -12.56
N THR A 136 15.72 -0.57 -12.80
CA THR A 136 15.33 -1.02 -14.13
C THR A 136 14.37 -0.03 -14.78
N LEU A 137 13.34 0.43 -14.06
CA LEU A 137 12.43 1.50 -14.49
C LEU A 137 13.17 2.82 -14.77
N ALA A 138 14.12 3.19 -13.93
CA ALA A 138 14.95 4.38 -14.13
C ALA A 138 15.83 4.25 -15.38
N ARG A 139 16.37 3.06 -15.65
CA ARG A 139 17.14 2.76 -16.86
C ARG A 139 16.26 2.75 -18.11
N GLU A 140 15.04 2.22 -18.04
CA GLU A 140 14.07 2.27 -19.14
C GLU A 140 13.64 3.72 -19.45
N ALA A 141 13.38 4.53 -18.42
CA ALA A 141 13.11 5.96 -18.58
C ALA A 141 14.30 6.71 -19.20
N GLN A 142 15.54 6.36 -18.82
CA GLN A 142 16.75 6.93 -19.42
C GLN A 142 16.89 6.56 -20.90
N VAL A 143 16.60 5.31 -21.27
CA VAL A 143 16.59 4.86 -22.68
C VAL A 143 15.55 5.64 -23.49
N ILE A 144 14.33 5.79 -22.96
CA ILE A 144 13.27 6.58 -23.60
C ILE A 144 13.71 8.04 -23.78
N LEU A 145 14.31 8.67 -22.75
CA LEU A 145 14.82 10.04 -22.82
C LEU A 145 15.94 10.21 -23.84
N ILE A 146 16.86 9.24 -23.94
CA ILE A 146 17.92 9.24 -24.96
C ILE A 146 17.29 9.15 -26.36
N CYS A 147 16.39 8.19 -26.58
CA CYS A 147 15.70 8.04 -27.87
C CYS A 147 14.95 9.31 -28.28
N LEU A 148 14.21 9.93 -27.35
CA LEU A 148 13.51 11.19 -27.58
C LEU A 148 14.49 12.33 -27.89
N SER A 149 15.58 12.45 -27.13
CA SER A 149 16.59 13.49 -27.34
C SER A 149 17.28 13.34 -28.71
N THR A 150 17.63 12.12 -29.09
CA THR A 150 18.20 11.82 -30.42
C THR A 150 17.20 12.15 -31.53
N TYR A 151 15.92 11.77 -31.37
CA TYR A 151 14.88 12.11 -32.34
C TYR A 151 14.73 13.63 -32.50
N PHE A 152 14.68 14.38 -31.41
CA PHE A 152 14.58 15.84 -31.46
C PHE A 152 15.82 16.47 -32.09
N LEU A 153 17.02 16.00 -31.75
CA LEU A 153 18.26 16.46 -32.36
C LEU A 153 18.27 16.23 -33.86
N MET A 154 17.93 15.01 -34.31
CA MET A 154 17.84 14.71 -35.74
C MET A 154 16.82 15.63 -36.43
N LYS A 155 15.63 15.79 -35.82
CA LYS A 155 14.57 16.64 -36.38
C LYS A 155 15.00 18.11 -36.50
N THR A 156 15.67 18.65 -35.48
CA THR A 156 16.16 20.05 -35.53
C THR A 156 17.30 20.21 -36.52
N THR A 157 18.23 19.26 -36.59
CA THR A 157 19.29 19.26 -37.59
C THR A 157 18.72 19.19 -39.01
N PHE A 158 17.76 18.31 -39.28
CA PHE A 158 17.09 18.26 -40.59
C PHE A 158 16.35 19.55 -40.92
N ALA A 159 15.64 20.14 -39.95
CA ALA A 159 14.98 21.42 -40.15
C ALA A 159 15.99 22.54 -40.45
N ALA A 160 17.12 22.58 -39.74
CA ALA A 160 18.20 23.54 -39.98
C ALA A 160 18.86 23.35 -41.35
N ILE A 161 19.15 22.11 -41.75
CA ILE A 161 19.68 21.77 -43.08
C ILE A 161 18.69 22.22 -44.15
N ASN A 162 17.40 21.89 -44.02
CA ASN A 162 16.37 22.29 -44.98
C ASN A 162 16.24 23.81 -45.07
N TYR A 163 16.33 24.51 -43.94
CA TYR A 163 16.32 25.97 -43.91
C TYR A 163 17.54 26.57 -44.63
N LEU A 164 18.74 26.08 -44.33
CA LEU A 164 19.98 26.52 -44.97
C LEU A 164 19.96 26.22 -46.48
N TYR A 165 19.53 25.02 -46.87
CA TYR A 165 19.38 24.62 -48.27
C TYR A 165 18.44 25.56 -49.03
N LYS A 166 17.26 25.87 -48.47
CA LYS A 166 16.33 26.85 -49.05
C LYS A 166 16.91 28.26 -49.18
N ARG A 167 17.80 28.66 -48.27
CA ARG A 167 18.42 29.99 -48.26
C ARG A 167 19.60 30.11 -49.21
N LEU A 168 20.28 29.01 -49.48
CA LEU A 168 21.48 28.95 -50.33
C LEU A 168 21.17 28.65 -51.80
N LEU A 169 19.96 28.16 -52.11
CA LEU A 169 19.51 28.06 -53.49
C LEU A 169 19.25 29.46 -54.07
N PRO A 170 19.89 29.83 -55.19
CA PRO A 170 19.52 31.04 -55.91
C PRO A 170 18.09 30.90 -56.45
N ALA A 171 17.32 31.99 -56.37
CA ALA A 171 15.94 32.07 -56.86
C ALA A 171 15.83 31.76 -58.36
#